data_AF-A0A6I1KCD0-F1
#
_entry.id   AF-A0A6I1KCD0-F1
#
_cell.length_a   1.000
_cell.length_b   1.000
_cell.length_c   1.000
_cell.angle_alpha   90.00
_cell.angle_beta   90.00
_cell.angle_gamma   90.00
#
_symmetry.space_group_name_H-M   'P 1'
#
loop_
_entity.id
_entity.type
_entity.pdbx_description
1 polymer ?
#
loop_
_entity_poly.entity_id
_entity_poly.type
_entity_poly.pdbx_seq_one_letter_code
_entity_poly.pdbx_strand_id
1 'polypeptide(L)'
;MKLAASALLGFAAGLVLFCSPAEAQQHRATRLGNPATRFAPPLYTPDDLRARFRDPKLRPDFASVLAQWGWAGNLEDLFRAAEAAEVVEWPIPVGERMPFMSSREGGRAICLKDVLWAGKEPAPAYAFNFTSMGRRYRCVTPKACSNFFLYDLGGEPKPALALVCHAPAREFTGRPMKVCFTLRNTGDGPEPRTTITLPIPVGAAFNSATEGGVSTEERVTWEIPELAPKTSREVCAVFTMRTPGRVNFKPVASGAIAGPAHCECQTQIIGVHALGVEVVDLADPIEVGKVVTYVISITNQGDQVGTGIRVVCTVPDSQEFVFGSGTTPVSAQGRTLTMQVLPALEGKATATWRVLTKALRPDDSRFRVEYSSDQFEKPIREDEATRLY
;
A
#
# COMPACT_ATOMS: atom_id res chain seq x y z
N MET A 1 79.85 -29.49 6.08
CA MET A 1 80.73 -29.87 7.21
C MET A 1 80.21 -29.16 8.46
N LYS A 2 80.00 -29.92 9.53
CA LYS A 2 79.24 -29.56 10.75
C LYS A 2 79.77 -28.30 11.44
N LEU A 3 78.89 -27.44 11.96
CA LEU A 3 79.12 -26.74 13.22
C LEU A 3 77.80 -26.56 13.98
N ALA A 4 77.82 -27.05 15.23
CA ALA A 4 76.71 -27.13 16.15
C ALA A 4 76.45 -25.79 16.84
N ALA A 5 75.17 -25.45 17.02
CA ALA A 5 74.73 -24.34 17.84
C ALA A 5 74.40 -24.86 19.25
N SER A 6 75.14 -24.40 20.26
CA SER A 6 74.78 -24.53 21.67
C SER A 6 73.86 -23.37 22.06
N ALA A 7 72.59 -23.68 22.35
CA ALA A 7 71.64 -22.72 22.92
C ALA A 7 71.61 -22.88 24.45
N LEU A 8 71.99 -21.82 25.16
CA LEU A 8 71.82 -21.68 26.61
C LEU A 8 70.33 -21.58 26.96
N LEU A 9 69.88 -22.39 27.92
CA LEU A 9 68.59 -22.24 28.60
C LEU A 9 68.58 -20.95 29.43
N GLY A 10 67.69 -20.03 29.09
CA GLY A 10 67.26 -18.94 29.97
C GLY A 10 65.81 -19.17 30.41
N PHE A 11 65.60 -19.49 31.69
CA PHE A 11 64.29 -19.63 32.31
C PHE A 11 63.65 -18.24 32.45
N ALA A 12 62.70 -17.90 31.57
CA ALA A 12 61.84 -16.73 31.73
C ALA A 12 60.56 -17.16 32.45
N ALA A 13 60.46 -16.83 33.75
CA ALA A 13 59.25 -17.00 34.53
C ALA A 13 58.17 -16.03 34.01
N GLY A 14 57.21 -16.55 33.25
CA GLY A 14 56.03 -15.81 32.82
C GLY A 14 55.12 -15.52 34.01
N LEU A 15 55.10 -14.27 34.47
CA LEU A 15 54.10 -13.78 35.40
C LEU A 15 52.79 -13.61 34.63
N VAL A 16 51.94 -14.63 34.63
CA VAL A 16 50.57 -14.55 34.12
C VAL A 16 49.77 -13.68 35.09
N LEU A 17 49.62 -12.40 34.75
CA LEU A 17 48.63 -11.53 35.36
C LEU A 17 47.24 -12.06 34.99
N PHE A 18 46.66 -12.86 35.88
CA PHE A 18 45.21 -13.10 35.89
C PHE A 18 44.52 -11.77 36.16
N CYS A 19 44.13 -11.08 35.09
CA CYS A 19 43.14 -10.02 35.18
C CYS A 19 41.79 -10.72 35.37
N SER A 20 41.41 -10.97 36.63
CA SER A 20 40.03 -11.36 36.95
C SER A 20 39.11 -10.27 36.41
N PRO A 21 38.05 -10.59 35.65
CA PRO A 21 37.03 -9.60 35.35
C PRO A 21 36.47 -9.15 36.69
N ALA A 22 36.49 -7.84 36.95
CA ALA A 22 35.78 -7.28 38.08
C ALA A 22 34.31 -7.66 37.94
N GLU A 23 33.87 -8.67 38.70
CA GLU A 23 32.45 -8.91 38.90
C GLU A 23 31.87 -7.60 39.41
N ALA A 24 31.02 -6.96 38.61
CA ALA A 24 30.25 -5.81 39.07
C ALA A 24 29.51 -6.27 40.33
N GLN A 25 29.92 -5.77 41.48
CA GLN A 25 29.43 -6.23 42.78
C GLN A 25 27.94 -5.93 42.86
N GLN A 26 27.12 -6.96 42.66
CA GLN A 26 25.67 -6.90 42.72
C GLN A 26 25.23 -6.35 44.08
N HIS A 27 24.46 -5.27 44.10
CA HIS A 27 23.97 -4.72 45.38
C HIS A 27 22.71 -5.46 45.83
N ARG A 28 22.81 -6.20 46.93
CA ARG A 28 21.70 -7.01 47.47
C ARG A 28 21.02 -6.31 48.63
N ALA A 29 19.84 -5.74 48.40
CA ALA A 29 19.04 -5.06 49.42
C ALA A 29 18.06 -6.04 50.08
N THR A 30 18.19 -6.27 51.39
CA THR A 30 17.28 -7.15 52.16
C THR A 30 16.33 -6.37 53.08
N ARG A 31 16.59 -5.08 53.29
CA ARG A 31 15.79 -4.16 54.10
C ARG A 31 15.88 -2.74 53.52
N LEU A 32 14.76 -2.04 53.48
CA LEU A 32 14.68 -0.61 53.12
C LEU A 32 14.36 0.24 54.35
N GLY A 33 14.68 1.53 54.28
CA GLY A 33 14.31 2.51 55.31
C GLY A 33 15.37 2.81 56.37
N ASN A 34 16.64 2.39 56.18
CA ASN A 34 17.73 2.81 57.05
C ASN A 34 17.90 4.35 56.95
N PRO A 35 17.79 5.11 58.06
CA PRO A 35 17.94 6.57 58.05
C PRO A 35 19.27 7.08 57.48
N ALA A 36 20.34 6.28 57.56
CA ALA A 36 21.66 6.64 57.05
C ALA A 36 21.75 6.57 55.51
N THR A 37 20.91 5.74 54.87
CA THR A 37 20.99 5.44 53.43
C THR A 37 19.74 5.87 52.64
N ARG A 38 18.71 6.39 53.33
CA ARG A 38 17.48 6.89 52.71
C ARG A 38 17.74 8.20 51.97
N PHE A 39 17.17 8.33 50.79
CA PHE A 39 17.27 9.53 49.97
C PHE A 39 16.52 10.71 50.61
N ALA A 40 15.35 10.46 51.18
CA ALA A 40 14.52 11.44 51.88
C ALA A 40 13.60 10.75 52.93
N PRO A 41 12.87 11.51 53.77
CA PRO A 41 11.86 10.93 54.67
C PRO A 41 10.86 10.00 53.97
N PRO A 42 10.32 8.97 54.65
CA PRO A 42 9.38 8.00 54.09
C PRO A 42 8.11 8.63 53.49
N LEU A 43 7.44 7.87 52.62
CA LEU A 43 6.20 8.23 51.93
C LEU A 43 5.02 7.46 52.52
N TYR A 44 3.92 8.15 52.77
CA TYR A 44 2.67 7.55 53.21
C TYR A 44 1.54 7.78 52.19
N THR A 45 1.66 8.85 51.41
CA THR A 45 0.69 9.27 50.39
C THR A 45 1.39 9.63 49.08
N PRO A 46 0.66 9.65 47.95
CA PRO A 46 1.17 10.20 46.70
C PRO A 46 1.67 11.64 46.81
N ASP A 47 1.05 12.47 47.66
CA ASP A 47 1.46 13.87 47.83
C ASP A 47 2.80 13.99 48.58
N ASP A 48 3.16 13.02 49.43
CA ASP A 48 4.51 12.95 50.02
C ASP A 48 5.57 12.79 48.92
N LEU A 49 5.28 12.00 47.89
CA LEU A 49 6.17 11.81 46.75
C LEU A 49 6.31 13.11 45.96
N ARG A 50 5.18 13.76 45.64
CA ARG A 50 5.17 15.07 44.97
C ARG A 50 5.97 16.10 45.76
N ALA A 51 5.85 16.10 47.09
CA ALA A 51 6.62 16.98 47.96
C ALA A 51 8.14 16.72 47.87
N ARG A 52 8.59 15.47 47.70
CA ARG A 52 10.03 15.18 47.49
C ARG A 52 10.55 15.80 46.19
N PHE A 53 9.77 15.75 45.13
CA PHE A 53 10.15 16.34 43.84
C PHE A 53 10.03 17.88 43.83
N ARG A 54 9.16 18.46 44.67
CA ARG A 54 9.07 19.93 44.83
C ARG A 54 10.16 20.52 45.72
N ASP A 55 10.83 19.71 46.55
CA ASP A 55 11.86 20.21 47.45
C ASP A 55 13.11 20.69 46.66
N PRO A 56 13.40 22.00 46.65
CA PRO A 56 14.54 22.54 45.90
C PRO A 56 15.88 22.01 46.42
N LYS A 57 15.96 21.53 47.68
CA LYS A 57 17.17 20.96 48.26
C LYS A 57 17.48 19.56 47.72
N LEU A 58 16.46 18.81 47.30
CA LEU A 58 16.63 17.47 46.76
C LEU A 58 16.91 17.47 45.25
N ARG A 59 16.54 18.54 44.54
CA ARG A 59 16.73 18.63 43.08
C ARG A 59 18.18 18.35 42.62
N PRO A 60 19.24 18.93 43.24
CA PRO A 60 20.62 18.59 42.88
C PRO A 60 20.98 17.12 43.14
N ASP A 61 20.41 16.51 44.17
CA ASP A 61 20.63 15.10 44.49
C ASP A 61 20.00 14.17 43.44
N PHE A 62 18.78 14.48 42.97
CA PHE A 62 18.15 13.77 41.85
C PHE A 62 19.03 13.84 40.59
N ALA A 63 19.46 15.05 40.22
CA ALA A 63 20.34 15.28 39.08
C ALA A 63 21.65 14.48 39.19
N SER A 64 22.28 14.51 40.36
CA SER A 64 23.53 13.79 40.64
C SER A 64 23.37 12.26 40.46
N VAL A 65 22.30 11.68 41.03
CA VAL A 65 22.06 10.23 40.92
C VAL A 65 21.78 9.82 39.47
N LEU A 66 20.95 10.59 38.76
CA LEU A 66 20.63 10.32 37.35
C LEU A 66 21.86 10.45 36.45
N ALA A 67 22.74 11.42 36.73
CA ALA A 67 24.02 11.56 36.05
C ALA A 67 24.97 10.39 36.34
N GLN A 68 25.07 9.93 37.59
CA GLN A 68 25.86 8.74 37.97
C GLN A 68 25.34 7.45 37.32
N TRP A 69 24.02 7.34 37.13
CA TRP A 69 23.40 6.26 36.36
C TRP A 69 23.75 6.35 34.88
N GLY A 70 23.87 7.56 34.34
CA GLY A 70 24.06 7.81 32.90
C GLY A 70 22.73 7.99 32.16
N TRP A 71 21.70 8.50 32.84
CA TRP A 71 20.41 8.79 32.22
C TRP A 71 20.53 9.93 31.20
N ALA A 72 20.07 9.69 29.97
CA ALA A 72 20.16 10.63 28.85
C ALA A 72 18.91 11.52 28.67
N GLY A 73 17.95 11.47 29.60
CA GLY A 73 16.74 12.29 29.54
C GLY A 73 16.95 13.72 30.05
N ASN A 74 15.90 14.53 29.94
CA ASN A 74 15.82 15.88 30.47
C ASN A 74 15.22 15.86 31.88
N LEU A 75 15.96 16.42 32.84
CA LEU A 75 15.53 16.51 34.24
C LEU A 75 14.19 17.21 34.41
N GLU A 76 13.88 18.24 33.61
CA GLU A 76 12.62 18.96 33.71
C GLU A 76 11.41 18.09 33.38
N ASP A 77 11.54 17.14 32.44
CA ASP A 77 10.46 16.24 32.07
C ASP A 77 10.07 15.35 33.26
N LEU A 78 11.07 14.83 33.98
CA LEU A 78 10.85 14.02 35.19
C LEU A 78 10.13 14.82 36.28
N PHE A 79 10.58 16.05 36.55
CA PHE A 79 10.01 16.87 37.63
C PHE A 79 8.60 17.36 37.29
N ARG A 80 8.35 17.77 36.04
CA ARG A 80 7.01 18.13 35.58
C ARG A 80 6.06 16.94 35.67
N ALA A 81 6.52 15.75 35.29
CA ALA A 81 5.72 14.55 35.40
C ALA A 81 5.47 14.13 36.85
N ALA A 82 6.45 14.26 37.75
CA ALA A 82 6.26 13.99 39.16
C ALA A 82 5.14 14.85 39.78
N GLU A 83 4.95 16.07 39.27
CA GLU A 83 3.87 16.96 39.72
C GLU A 83 2.50 16.57 39.14
N ALA A 84 2.42 16.28 37.84
CA ALA A 84 1.15 16.17 37.12
C ALA A 84 0.68 14.73 36.84
N ALA A 85 1.59 13.76 36.78
CA ALA A 85 1.25 12.38 36.43
C ALA A 85 0.42 11.71 37.53
N GLU A 86 -0.38 10.72 37.12
CA GLU A 86 -1.02 9.79 38.04
C GLU A 86 0.04 8.97 38.76
N VAL A 87 -0.03 8.96 40.09
CA VAL A 87 0.85 8.19 40.96
C VAL A 87 0.08 6.96 41.44
N VAL A 88 0.62 5.78 41.17
CA VAL A 88 -0.01 4.49 41.49
C VAL A 88 0.81 3.72 42.52
N GLU A 89 0.14 2.81 43.24
CA GLU A 89 0.82 1.80 44.06
C GLU A 89 1.58 0.81 43.15
N TRP A 90 2.85 0.57 43.48
CA TRP A 90 3.73 -0.29 42.67
C TRP A 90 4.66 -1.12 43.58
N PRO A 91 4.16 -2.16 44.25
CA PRO A 91 5.01 -2.98 45.11
C PRO A 91 6.13 -3.65 44.29
N ILE A 92 7.37 -3.54 44.78
CA ILE A 92 8.55 -4.12 44.13
C ILE A 92 8.63 -5.60 44.51
N PRO A 93 8.48 -6.55 43.56
CA PRO A 93 8.47 -7.97 43.86
C PRO A 93 9.79 -8.47 44.45
N VAL A 94 9.72 -9.47 45.32
CA VAL A 94 10.94 -10.18 45.78
C VAL A 94 11.62 -10.82 44.58
N GLY A 95 12.93 -10.63 44.45
CA GLY A 95 13.73 -11.08 43.31
C GLY A 95 13.85 -10.06 42.18
N GLU A 96 13.13 -8.93 42.25
CA GLU A 96 13.22 -7.87 41.25
C GLU A 96 14.64 -7.29 41.16
N ARG A 97 15.13 -7.13 39.92
CA ARG A 97 16.41 -6.48 39.64
C ARG A 97 16.18 -5.08 39.12
N MET A 98 16.52 -4.10 39.93
CA MET A 98 16.39 -2.68 39.61
C MET A 98 17.66 -2.21 38.89
N PRO A 99 17.56 -1.50 37.76
CA PRO A 99 18.74 -1.07 37.00
C PRO A 99 19.70 -0.23 37.85
N PHE A 100 19.13 0.62 38.69
CA PHE A 100 19.83 1.32 39.76
C PHE A 100 18.88 1.59 40.93
N MET A 101 19.40 2.19 42.00
CA MET A 101 18.62 2.80 43.06
C MET A 101 19.40 3.99 43.64
N SER A 102 18.72 5.11 43.87
CA SER A 102 19.29 6.21 44.63
C SER A 102 19.52 5.81 46.09
N SER A 103 20.59 6.30 46.71
CA SER A 103 20.84 6.10 48.14
C SER A 103 21.69 7.24 48.69
N ARG A 104 22.08 7.16 49.96
CA ARG A 104 23.00 8.10 50.60
C ARG A 104 24.18 7.36 51.24
N GLU A 105 25.36 7.97 51.12
CA GLU A 105 26.57 7.58 51.82
C GLU A 105 27.23 8.85 52.37
N GLY A 106 27.43 8.91 53.69
CA GLY A 106 27.94 10.12 54.35
C GLY A 106 27.11 11.38 54.07
N GLY A 107 25.79 11.23 53.85
CA GLY A 107 24.88 12.33 53.48
C GLY A 107 24.86 12.70 51.99
N ARG A 108 25.84 12.24 51.19
CA ARG A 108 25.91 12.48 49.75
C ARG A 108 25.01 11.50 48.99
N ALA A 109 24.31 11.99 47.96
CA ALA A 109 23.51 11.15 47.08
C ALA A 109 24.38 10.28 46.16
N ILE A 110 24.13 8.97 46.16
CA ILE A 110 24.87 7.97 45.38
C ILE A 110 23.90 7.12 44.54
N CYS A 111 24.42 6.54 43.46
CA CYS A 111 23.69 5.63 42.59
C CYS A 111 24.22 4.19 42.76
N LEU A 112 23.41 3.34 43.38
CA LEU A 112 23.67 1.90 43.47
C LEU A 112 23.20 1.25 42.17
N LYS A 113 24.06 0.50 41.47
CA LYS A 113 23.73 -0.15 40.19
C LYS A 113 23.36 -1.61 40.43
N ASP A 114 22.48 -2.14 39.56
CA ASP A 114 22.08 -3.56 39.56
C ASP A 114 21.66 -4.06 40.96
N VAL A 115 20.59 -3.46 41.47
CA VAL A 115 20.10 -3.71 42.83
C VAL A 115 19.08 -4.85 42.82
N LEU A 116 19.38 -5.93 43.54
CA LEU A 116 18.44 -7.03 43.77
C LEU A 116 17.61 -6.76 45.03
N TRP A 117 16.28 -6.75 44.90
CA TRP A 117 15.40 -6.80 46.07
C TRP A 117 15.32 -8.23 46.61
N ALA A 118 15.97 -8.46 47.75
CA ALA A 118 16.04 -9.73 48.44
C ALA A 118 15.35 -9.69 49.82
N GLY A 119 14.31 -8.86 49.94
CA GLY A 119 13.44 -8.83 51.12
C GLY A 119 12.58 -10.09 51.23
N LYS A 120 11.86 -10.20 52.36
CA LYS A 120 10.95 -11.33 52.60
C LYS A 120 9.60 -11.18 51.89
N GLU A 121 9.19 -9.94 51.61
CA GLU A 121 7.92 -9.57 51.00
C GLU A 121 8.16 -8.46 49.96
N PRO A 122 7.21 -8.23 49.03
CA PRO A 122 7.29 -7.12 48.10
C PRO A 122 7.43 -5.77 48.84
N ALA A 123 8.37 -4.92 48.41
CA ALA A 123 8.57 -3.62 49.04
C ALA A 123 7.49 -2.63 48.57
N PRO A 124 6.72 -1.99 49.48
CA PRO A 124 5.76 -0.97 49.08
C PRO A 124 6.46 0.21 48.40
N ALA A 125 5.97 0.60 47.22
CA ALA A 125 6.48 1.75 46.48
C ALA A 125 5.37 2.47 45.74
N TYR A 126 5.64 3.72 45.37
CA TYR A 126 4.85 4.47 44.41
C TYR A 126 5.55 4.51 43.06
N ALA A 127 4.77 4.60 41.99
CA ALA A 127 5.30 4.82 40.66
C ALA A 127 4.49 5.83 39.87
N PHE A 128 5.16 6.52 38.94
CA PHE A 128 4.52 7.29 37.90
C PHE A 128 5.30 7.13 36.59
N ASN A 129 4.60 7.28 35.46
CA ASN A 129 5.19 7.19 34.13
C ASN A 129 5.43 8.59 33.57
N PHE A 130 6.46 8.71 32.73
CA PHE A 130 6.75 9.96 32.03
C PHE A 130 7.51 9.69 30.73
N THR A 131 7.50 10.67 29.82
CA THR A 131 8.27 10.64 28.58
C THR A 131 9.36 11.70 28.66
N SER A 132 10.57 11.36 28.23
CA SER A 132 11.64 12.33 28.07
C SER A 132 12.48 11.98 26.84
N MET A 133 12.77 12.99 26.02
CA MET A 133 13.52 12.83 24.76
C MET A 133 13.02 11.68 23.86
N GLY A 134 11.69 11.51 23.77
CA GLY A 134 11.05 10.48 22.94
C GLY A 134 11.14 9.04 23.48
N ARG A 135 11.61 8.86 24.73
CA ARG A 135 11.60 7.57 25.44
C ARG A 135 10.69 7.65 26.65
N ARG A 136 10.02 6.54 26.96
CA ARG A 136 9.14 6.40 28.10
C ARG A 136 9.91 5.80 29.28
N TYR A 137 9.61 6.30 30.46
CA TYR A 137 10.22 5.85 31.70
C TYR A 137 9.15 5.66 32.77
N ARG A 138 9.46 4.78 33.73
CA ARG A 138 8.70 4.68 34.99
C ARG A 138 9.62 5.02 36.15
N CYS A 139 9.29 6.05 36.89
CA CYS A 139 9.97 6.35 38.15
C CYS A 139 9.30 5.56 39.26
N VAL A 140 10.06 4.77 40.00
CA VAL A 140 9.58 3.98 41.14
C VAL A 140 10.31 4.43 42.40
N THR A 141 9.56 4.64 43.49
CA THR A 141 10.07 5.20 44.74
C THR A 141 9.56 4.38 45.94
N PRO A 142 10.40 3.54 46.60
CA PRO A 142 9.97 2.77 47.77
C PRO A 142 9.58 3.66 48.93
N LYS A 143 8.42 3.36 49.53
CA LYS A 143 7.80 4.17 50.59
C LYS A 143 8.71 4.34 51.81
N ALA A 144 9.44 3.29 52.19
CA ALA A 144 10.24 3.30 53.42
C ALA A 144 11.45 4.24 53.40
N CYS A 145 11.95 4.65 52.24
CA CYS A 145 13.22 5.38 52.13
C CYS A 145 13.24 6.54 51.13
N SER A 146 12.18 6.68 50.31
CA SER A 146 12.13 7.68 49.25
C SER A 146 13.30 7.63 48.28
N ASN A 147 14.04 6.52 48.27
CA ASN A 147 14.98 6.20 47.21
C ASN A 147 14.20 6.10 45.90
N PHE A 148 14.84 6.27 44.76
CA PHE A 148 14.15 6.18 43.47
C PHE A 148 15.00 5.48 42.44
N PHE A 149 14.33 4.96 41.42
CA PHE A 149 14.97 4.43 40.23
C PHE A 149 14.05 4.55 39.03
N LEU A 150 14.62 4.43 37.83
CA LEU A 150 13.89 4.49 36.57
C LEU A 150 13.94 3.15 35.85
N TYR A 151 12.80 2.68 35.36
CA TYR A 151 12.74 1.73 34.25
C TYR A 151 12.70 2.47 32.93
N ASP A 152 13.50 2.03 31.97
CA ASP A 152 13.34 2.41 30.55
C ASP A 152 12.26 1.51 29.94
N LEU A 153 11.15 2.12 29.51
CA LEU A 153 10.01 1.45 28.90
C LEU A 153 10.09 1.46 27.36
N GLY A 154 11.22 1.88 26.80
CA GLY A 154 11.47 1.98 25.37
C GLY A 154 11.05 3.32 24.76
N GLY A 155 11.03 3.37 23.43
CA GLY A 155 10.54 4.53 22.69
C GLY A 155 9.07 4.84 22.97
N GLU A 156 8.68 6.08 22.70
CA GLU A 156 7.27 6.42 22.58
C GLU A 156 6.67 5.69 21.35
N PRO A 157 5.52 5.01 21.49
CA PRO A 157 4.89 4.31 20.39
C PRO A 157 4.49 5.31 19.31
N LYS A 158 4.91 5.09 18.08
CA LYS A 158 4.59 5.97 16.95
C LYS A 158 3.97 5.18 15.81
N PRO A 159 2.89 5.69 15.20
CA PRO A 159 2.38 5.10 13.98
C PRO A 159 3.33 5.37 12.80
N ALA A 160 3.31 4.48 11.82
CA ALA A 160 4.01 4.68 10.55
C ALA A 160 3.18 4.06 9.43
N LEU A 161 2.76 4.86 8.45
CA LEU A 161 1.89 4.38 7.39
C LEU A 161 2.68 3.77 6.22
N ALA A 162 2.15 2.69 5.67
CA ALA A 162 2.53 2.15 4.38
C ALA A 162 1.28 1.96 3.53
N LEU A 163 1.37 2.28 2.25
CA LEU A 163 0.27 2.16 1.30
C LEU A 163 0.72 1.29 0.13
N VAL A 164 -0.09 0.31 -0.23
CA VAL A 164 0.14 -0.55 -1.40
C VAL A 164 -1.07 -0.47 -2.30
N CYS A 165 -0.84 -0.34 -3.60
CA CYS A 165 -1.90 -0.29 -4.60
C CYS A 165 -1.90 -1.53 -5.50
N HIS A 166 -3.10 -1.97 -5.85
CA HIS A 166 -3.34 -3.10 -6.75
C HIS A 166 -4.34 -2.68 -7.82
N ALA A 167 -3.93 -2.73 -9.08
CA ALA A 167 -4.77 -2.51 -10.26
C ALA A 167 -4.53 -3.66 -11.26
N PRO A 168 -5.53 -4.01 -12.09
CA PRO A 168 -5.32 -4.96 -13.17
C PRO A 168 -4.27 -4.42 -14.16
N ALA A 169 -3.39 -5.28 -14.67
CA ALA A 169 -2.35 -4.83 -15.60
C ALA A 169 -2.94 -4.33 -16.94
N ARG A 170 -4.07 -4.90 -17.35
CA ARG A 170 -4.77 -4.63 -18.61
C ARG A 170 -6.28 -4.67 -18.38
N GLU A 171 -7.01 -3.83 -19.10
CA GLU A 171 -8.47 -3.88 -19.17
C GLU A 171 -8.94 -3.37 -20.54
N PHE A 172 -10.15 -3.73 -20.98
CA PHE A 172 -10.71 -3.22 -22.24
C PHE A 172 -11.55 -1.96 -22.04
N THR A 173 -11.64 -1.13 -23.07
CA THR A 173 -12.55 0.02 -23.05
C THR A 173 -13.99 -0.39 -22.75
N GLY A 174 -14.68 0.45 -21.96
CA GLY A 174 -16.05 0.22 -21.51
C GLY A 174 -16.22 -0.84 -20.41
N ARG A 175 -15.17 -1.59 -20.04
CA ARG A 175 -15.23 -2.55 -18.93
C ARG A 175 -14.95 -1.86 -17.58
N PRO A 176 -15.60 -2.30 -16.50
CA PRO A 176 -15.33 -1.79 -15.15
C PRO A 176 -13.98 -2.31 -14.66
N MET A 177 -13.13 -1.39 -14.21
CA MET A 177 -11.80 -1.63 -13.67
C MET A 177 -11.79 -1.33 -12.17
N LYS A 178 -11.54 -2.35 -11.35
CA LYS A 178 -11.40 -2.21 -9.89
C LYS A 178 -9.94 -1.95 -9.51
N VAL A 179 -9.69 -0.93 -8.70
CA VAL A 179 -8.38 -0.60 -8.13
C VAL A 179 -8.49 -0.57 -6.61
N CYS A 180 -7.58 -1.23 -5.91
CA CYS A 180 -7.58 -1.36 -4.46
C CYS A 180 -6.31 -0.80 -3.82
N PHE A 181 -6.45 -0.31 -2.60
CA PHE A 181 -5.39 0.28 -1.79
C PHE A 181 -5.41 -0.35 -0.40
N THR A 182 -4.29 -0.99 -0.04
CA THR A 182 -4.08 -1.56 1.29
C THR A 182 -3.25 -0.59 2.11
N LEU A 183 -3.90 0.05 3.08
CA LEU A 183 -3.25 0.90 4.08
C LEU A 183 -2.83 0.04 5.28
N ARG A 184 -1.59 0.20 5.74
CA ARG A 184 -1.06 -0.50 6.90
C ARG A 184 -0.40 0.47 7.87
N ASN A 185 -0.70 0.32 9.16
CA ASN A 185 0.10 0.92 10.21
C ASN A 185 1.25 -0.05 10.53
N THR A 186 2.44 0.26 10.06
CA THR A 186 3.68 -0.48 10.32
C THR A 186 4.37 -0.07 11.61
N GLY A 187 3.89 0.99 12.28
CA GLY A 187 4.38 1.46 13.57
C GLY A 187 3.95 0.61 14.75
N ASP A 188 4.35 1.01 15.94
CA ASP A 188 3.98 0.42 17.24
C ASP A 188 2.99 1.30 18.03
N GLY A 189 2.73 2.52 17.57
CA GLY A 189 1.68 3.41 18.08
C GLY A 189 0.42 3.41 17.20
N PRO A 190 -0.76 3.74 17.77
CA PRO A 190 -2.00 3.84 17.03
C PRO A 190 -2.03 5.10 16.14
N GLU A 191 -2.71 5.03 14.99
CA GLU A 191 -3.00 6.20 14.15
C GLU A 191 -4.50 6.54 14.29
N PRO A 192 -4.87 7.63 14.98
CA PRO A 192 -6.27 7.92 15.29
C PRO A 192 -7.12 8.23 14.06
N ARG A 193 -6.53 8.77 12.99
CA ARG A 193 -7.25 9.08 11.76
C ARG A 193 -6.32 9.09 10.56
N THR A 194 -6.66 8.32 9.54
CA THR A 194 -5.99 8.41 8.23
C THR A 194 -6.99 8.78 7.16
N THR A 195 -6.59 9.66 6.24
CA THR A 195 -7.34 9.95 5.02
C THR A 195 -6.59 9.41 3.82
N ILE A 196 -7.23 8.56 3.01
CA ILE A 196 -6.70 8.14 1.70
C ILE A 196 -7.37 9.01 0.65
N THR A 197 -6.58 9.71 -0.17
CA THR A 197 -7.08 10.51 -1.30
C THR A 197 -6.54 9.94 -2.60
N LEU A 198 -7.45 9.58 -3.51
CA LEU A 198 -7.15 9.12 -4.87
C LEU A 198 -7.63 10.16 -5.88
N PRO A 199 -6.74 10.84 -6.62
CA PRO A 199 -7.14 11.63 -7.78
C PRO A 199 -7.81 10.74 -8.85
N ILE A 200 -8.93 11.20 -9.41
CA ILE A 200 -9.61 10.52 -10.52
C ILE A 200 -8.80 10.80 -11.80
N PRO A 201 -8.32 9.75 -12.51
CA PRO A 201 -7.57 9.96 -13.74
C PRO A 201 -8.43 10.61 -14.83
N VAL A 202 -7.79 11.40 -15.69
CA VAL A 202 -8.46 12.03 -16.84
C VAL A 202 -9.10 10.95 -17.73
N GLY A 203 -10.37 11.17 -18.12
CA GLY A 203 -11.12 10.23 -18.96
C GLY A 203 -11.69 9.02 -18.23
N ALA A 204 -11.46 8.89 -16.92
CA ALA A 204 -12.08 7.87 -16.08
C ALA A 204 -13.48 8.32 -15.63
N ALA A 205 -14.48 7.48 -15.86
CA ALA A 205 -15.78 7.59 -15.21
C ALA A 205 -15.75 6.81 -13.89
N PHE A 206 -16.05 7.47 -12.76
CA PHE A 206 -16.19 6.80 -11.48
C PHE A 206 -17.51 6.03 -11.40
N ASN A 207 -17.45 4.78 -10.92
CA ASN A 207 -18.62 3.91 -10.77
C ASN A 207 -19.00 3.75 -9.30
N SER A 208 -18.05 3.37 -8.44
CA SER A 208 -18.30 3.10 -7.01
C SER A 208 -17.01 3.04 -6.19
N ALA A 209 -17.15 3.12 -4.87
CA ALA A 209 -16.08 2.91 -3.89
C ALA A 209 -16.58 2.05 -2.71
N THR A 210 -15.67 1.31 -2.09
CA THR A 210 -15.94 0.53 -0.86
C THR A 210 -15.68 1.38 0.39
N GLU A 211 -16.01 0.85 1.58
CA GLU A 211 -15.64 1.43 2.89
C GLU A 211 -16.02 2.91 3.04
N GLY A 212 -17.19 3.31 2.52
CA GLY A 212 -17.68 4.68 2.64
C GLY A 212 -16.90 5.73 1.84
N GLY A 213 -16.14 5.32 0.82
CA GLY A 213 -15.41 6.25 -0.05
C GLY A 213 -16.33 7.30 -0.68
N VAL A 214 -16.00 8.58 -0.50
CA VAL A 214 -16.75 9.71 -1.03
C VAL A 214 -16.05 10.25 -2.27
N SER A 215 -16.77 10.33 -3.38
CA SER A 215 -16.26 10.86 -4.65
C SER A 215 -16.70 12.30 -4.90
N THR A 216 -15.80 13.10 -5.44
CA THR A 216 -16.09 14.36 -6.15
C THR A 216 -15.75 14.18 -7.63
N GLU A 217 -15.83 15.26 -8.42
CA GLU A 217 -15.38 15.22 -9.83
C GLU A 217 -13.87 15.00 -9.97
N GLU A 218 -13.07 15.37 -8.96
CA GLU A 218 -11.61 15.32 -9.05
C GLU A 218 -10.96 14.13 -8.33
N ARG A 219 -11.61 13.59 -7.29
CA ARG A 219 -10.98 12.64 -6.37
C ARG A 219 -11.98 11.76 -5.63
N VAL A 220 -11.50 10.62 -5.16
CA VAL A 220 -12.18 9.75 -4.19
C VAL A 220 -11.42 9.82 -2.87
N THR A 221 -12.13 9.98 -1.76
CA THR A 221 -11.55 10.09 -0.43
C THR A 221 -12.15 9.06 0.53
N TRP A 222 -11.30 8.38 1.30
CA TRP A 222 -11.70 7.51 2.40
C TRP A 222 -11.17 8.04 3.72
N GLU A 223 -12.02 8.01 4.75
CA GLU A 223 -11.60 8.24 6.14
C GLU A 223 -11.52 6.90 6.87
N ILE A 224 -10.36 6.63 7.47
CA ILE A 224 -10.09 5.42 8.23
C ILE A 224 -9.87 5.85 9.68
N PRO A 225 -10.86 5.65 10.56
CA PRO A 225 -10.70 5.90 11.98
C PRO A 225 -9.83 4.80 12.60
N GLU A 226 -8.98 5.21 13.54
CA GLU A 226 -8.28 4.33 14.48
C GLU A 226 -7.62 3.10 13.85
N LEU A 227 -6.48 3.32 13.19
CA LEU A 227 -5.65 2.24 12.67
C LEU A 227 -4.65 1.78 13.75
N ALA A 228 -5.02 0.69 14.43
CA ALA A 228 -4.21 0.08 15.47
C ALA A 228 -2.82 -0.37 14.96
N PRO A 229 -1.80 -0.47 15.84
CA PRO A 229 -0.46 -0.91 15.47
C PRO A 229 -0.47 -2.25 14.72
N LYS A 230 0.37 -2.36 13.68
CA LYS A 230 0.57 -3.57 12.87
C LYS A 230 -0.66 -4.08 12.11
N THR A 231 -1.77 -3.34 12.11
CA THR A 231 -3.00 -3.69 11.39
C THR A 231 -3.08 -3.04 10.00
N SER A 232 -4.00 -3.55 9.18
CA SER A 232 -4.27 -3.02 7.84
C SER A 232 -5.77 -2.85 7.56
N ARG A 233 -6.07 -2.01 6.58
CA ARG A 233 -7.38 -1.81 5.98
C ARG A 233 -7.24 -1.75 4.47
N GLU A 234 -8.22 -2.28 3.75
CA GLU A 234 -8.26 -2.22 2.29
C GLU A 234 -9.48 -1.42 1.85
N VAL A 235 -9.27 -0.53 0.88
CA VAL A 235 -10.34 0.22 0.21
C VAL A 235 -10.19 0.11 -1.29
N CYS A 236 -11.28 0.13 -2.04
CA CYS A 236 -11.26 0.01 -3.50
C CYS A 236 -12.17 1.03 -4.17
N ALA A 237 -11.83 1.42 -5.39
CA ALA A 237 -12.66 2.19 -6.30
C ALA A 237 -12.80 1.46 -7.64
N VAL A 238 -13.94 1.67 -8.32
CA VAL A 238 -14.23 1.12 -9.64
C VAL A 238 -14.39 2.26 -10.63
N PHE A 239 -13.70 2.14 -11.76
CA PHE A 239 -13.71 3.12 -12.84
C PHE A 239 -14.03 2.47 -14.18
N THR A 240 -14.52 3.24 -15.14
CA THR A 240 -14.69 2.83 -16.53
C THR A 240 -13.96 3.80 -17.45
N MET A 241 -13.18 3.28 -18.39
CA MET A 241 -12.43 4.07 -19.37
C MET A 241 -13.05 3.92 -20.75
N ARG A 242 -13.23 5.02 -21.48
CA ARG A 242 -13.78 5.02 -22.86
C ARG A 242 -12.72 5.20 -23.94
N THR A 243 -11.52 5.59 -23.55
CA THR A 243 -10.40 5.78 -24.46
C THR A 243 -9.29 4.77 -24.12
N PRO A 244 -8.69 4.14 -25.13
CA PRO A 244 -7.48 3.33 -24.98
C PRO A 244 -6.32 4.19 -24.49
N GLY A 245 -5.41 3.59 -23.73
CA GLY A 245 -4.26 4.31 -23.19
C GLY A 245 -3.83 3.79 -21.83
N ARG A 246 -2.80 4.44 -21.26
CA ARG A 246 -2.30 4.10 -19.94
C ARG A 246 -2.95 4.99 -18.89
N VAL A 247 -3.44 4.37 -17.82
CA VAL A 247 -4.05 5.05 -16.67
C VAL A 247 -3.17 4.82 -15.46
N ASN A 248 -2.76 5.91 -14.81
CA ASN A 248 -1.93 5.86 -13.60
C ASN A 248 -2.77 6.27 -12.39
N PHE A 249 -2.64 5.53 -11.29
CA PHE A 249 -3.28 5.82 -10.01
C PHE A 249 -2.21 6.19 -9.00
N LYS A 250 -2.33 7.38 -8.40
CA LYS A 250 -1.38 7.93 -7.43
C LYS A 250 -2.09 8.34 -6.13
N PRO A 251 -2.60 7.39 -5.35
CA PRO A 251 -3.20 7.71 -4.06
C PRO A 251 -2.17 8.20 -3.05
N VAL A 252 -2.63 8.98 -2.08
CA VAL A 252 -1.86 9.40 -0.92
C VAL A 252 -2.65 9.09 0.34
N ALA A 253 -2.00 8.48 1.33
CA ALA A 253 -2.55 8.31 2.67
C ALA A 253 -1.88 9.30 3.63
N SER A 254 -2.68 10.12 4.31
CA SER A 254 -2.22 11.12 5.27
C SER A 254 -2.76 10.79 6.66
N GLY A 255 -1.86 10.52 7.61
CA GLY A 255 -2.21 10.29 9.01
C GLY A 255 -2.35 11.60 9.78
N ALA A 256 -3.00 11.56 10.94
CA ALA A 256 -3.02 12.68 11.88
C ALA A 256 -1.68 12.80 12.65
N ILE A 257 -0.97 11.69 12.83
CA ILE A 257 0.33 11.63 13.51
C ILE A 257 1.43 11.17 12.55
N ALA A 258 1.20 10.06 11.85
CA ALA A 258 2.16 9.50 10.92
C ALA A 258 2.35 10.38 9.68
N GLY A 259 3.57 10.42 9.16
CA GLY A 259 3.85 11.04 7.86
C GLY A 259 3.11 10.36 6.71
N PRO A 260 3.00 11.03 5.55
CA PRO A 260 2.22 10.52 4.43
C PRO A 260 2.85 9.27 3.81
N ALA A 261 2.00 8.39 3.28
CA ALA A 261 2.40 7.23 2.50
C ALA A 261 1.86 7.33 1.07
N HIS A 262 2.69 6.93 0.11
CA HIS A 262 2.42 7.02 -1.32
C HIS A 262 2.55 5.65 -1.96
N CYS A 263 1.80 5.43 -3.04
CA CYS A 263 2.04 4.33 -3.96
C CYS A 263 1.57 4.72 -5.37
N GLU A 264 1.98 3.94 -6.36
CA GLU A 264 1.59 4.14 -7.75
C GLU A 264 1.35 2.77 -8.41
N CYS A 265 0.23 2.64 -9.11
CA CYS A 265 -0.04 1.52 -10.01
C CYS A 265 -0.61 2.04 -11.32
N GLN A 266 -0.61 1.17 -12.33
CA GLN A 266 -1.07 1.52 -13.66
C GLN A 266 -1.87 0.38 -14.28
N THR A 267 -2.80 0.75 -15.15
CA THR A 267 -3.53 -0.18 -16.01
C THR A 267 -3.36 0.27 -17.45
N GLN A 268 -3.09 -0.68 -18.35
CA GLN A 268 -3.20 -0.46 -19.79
C GLN A 268 -4.63 -0.72 -20.26
N ILE A 269 -5.32 0.31 -20.73
CA ILE A 269 -6.62 0.20 -21.39
C ILE A 269 -6.41 -0.14 -22.87
N ILE A 270 -7.02 -1.22 -23.30
CA ILE A 270 -6.92 -1.81 -24.64
C ILE A 270 -8.23 -1.50 -25.36
N GLY A 271 -8.12 -0.91 -26.55
CA GLY A 271 -9.28 -0.74 -27.43
C GLY A 271 -9.71 -2.07 -28.06
N VAL A 272 -10.93 -2.11 -28.55
CA VAL A 272 -11.51 -3.28 -29.19
C VAL A 272 -11.55 -3.05 -30.70
N HIS A 273 -10.94 -3.96 -31.46
CA HIS A 273 -11.21 -4.09 -32.89
C HIS A 273 -12.44 -4.99 -33.07
N ALA A 274 -13.48 -4.47 -33.69
CA ALA A 274 -14.67 -5.25 -34.02
C ALA A 274 -15.21 -4.77 -35.37
N LEU A 275 -14.92 -5.52 -36.43
CA LEU A 275 -15.55 -5.30 -37.73
C LEU A 275 -16.71 -6.29 -37.86
N GLY A 276 -17.85 -5.81 -38.33
CA GLY A 276 -19.01 -6.60 -38.71
C GLY A 276 -19.34 -6.33 -40.16
N VAL A 277 -19.78 -7.37 -40.88
CA VAL A 277 -20.37 -7.24 -42.21
C VAL A 277 -21.87 -7.46 -42.08
N GLU A 278 -22.62 -6.75 -42.91
CA GLU A 278 -24.04 -6.94 -43.15
C GLU A 278 -24.25 -6.87 -44.66
N VAL A 279 -24.98 -7.84 -45.21
CA VAL A 279 -25.35 -7.90 -46.62
C VAL A 279 -26.86 -8.05 -46.70
N VAL A 280 -27.51 -7.15 -47.43
CA VAL A 280 -28.96 -7.19 -47.64
C VAL A 280 -29.29 -7.02 -49.11
N ASP A 281 -30.29 -7.74 -49.60
CA ASP A 281 -31.00 -7.33 -50.81
C ASP A 281 -32.06 -6.24 -50.50
N LEU A 282 -32.36 -5.41 -51.49
CA LEU A 282 -33.37 -4.36 -51.34
C LEU A 282 -34.78 -4.80 -51.73
N ALA A 283 -34.91 -6.00 -52.30
CA ALA A 283 -36.17 -6.58 -52.73
C ALA A 283 -36.00 -8.09 -52.95
N ASP A 284 -36.94 -8.85 -52.38
CA ASP A 284 -37.05 -10.30 -52.47
C ASP A 284 -38.55 -10.67 -52.40
N PRO A 285 -39.14 -11.38 -53.37
CA PRO A 285 -38.52 -12.05 -54.53
C PRO A 285 -38.31 -11.14 -55.76
N ILE A 286 -37.43 -11.56 -56.67
CA ILE A 286 -37.08 -10.85 -57.92
C ILE A 286 -37.39 -11.69 -59.17
N GLU A 287 -38.11 -11.09 -60.12
CA GLU A 287 -38.44 -11.71 -61.42
C GLU A 287 -37.20 -11.83 -62.33
N VAL A 288 -37.09 -12.94 -63.07
CA VAL A 288 -36.05 -13.14 -64.09
C VAL A 288 -35.99 -11.96 -65.07
N GLY A 289 -34.77 -11.51 -65.37
CA GLY A 289 -34.49 -10.37 -66.23
C GLY A 289 -34.47 -9.02 -65.52
N LYS A 290 -34.94 -8.93 -64.27
CA LYS A 290 -34.85 -7.72 -63.43
C LYS A 290 -33.51 -7.63 -62.70
N VAL A 291 -33.25 -6.45 -62.13
CA VAL A 291 -32.04 -6.16 -61.37
C VAL A 291 -32.24 -6.51 -59.90
N VAL A 292 -31.31 -7.26 -59.33
CA VAL A 292 -31.14 -7.46 -57.88
C VAL A 292 -30.14 -6.43 -57.39
N THR A 293 -30.48 -5.70 -56.32
CA THR A 293 -29.57 -4.73 -55.69
C THR A 293 -29.18 -5.22 -54.31
N TYR A 294 -27.89 -5.52 -54.13
CA TYR A 294 -27.31 -5.84 -52.82
C TYR A 294 -26.65 -4.60 -52.22
N VAL A 295 -26.86 -4.38 -50.93
CA VAL A 295 -26.13 -3.40 -50.12
C VAL A 295 -25.23 -4.15 -49.17
N ILE A 296 -23.93 -3.84 -49.23
CA ILE A 296 -22.90 -4.45 -48.38
C ILE A 296 -22.40 -3.36 -47.44
N SER A 297 -22.50 -3.58 -46.14
CA SER A 297 -22.04 -2.64 -45.12
C SER A 297 -21.00 -3.31 -44.24
N ILE A 298 -19.79 -2.74 -44.16
CA ILE A 298 -18.79 -3.11 -43.15
C ILE A 298 -18.77 -2.02 -42.08
N THR A 299 -19.12 -2.39 -40.86
CA THR A 299 -19.16 -1.48 -39.71
C THR A 299 -18.07 -1.82 -38.72
N ASN A 300 -17.28 -0.81 -38.34
CA ASN A 300 -16.38 -0.92 -37.21
C ASN A 300 -17.13 -0.67 -35.90
N GLN A 301 -17.64 -1.73 -35.30
CA GLN A 301 -18.29 -1.71 -34.00
C GLN A 301 -17.31 -1.45 -32.84
N GLY A 302 -16.00 -1.51 -33.11
CA GLY A 302 -14.93 -1.22 -32.15
C GLY A 302 -14.72 0.27 -31.89
N ASP A 303 -13.66 0.58 -31.15
CA ASP A 303 -13.17 1.94 -30.92
C ASP A 303 -11.76 2.18 -31.47
N GLN A 304 -11.13 1.12 -31.98
CA GLN A 304 -9.87 1.19 -32.71
C GLN A 304 -10.11 1.23 -34.21
N VAL A 305 -9.24 1.91 -34.95
CA VAL A 305 -9.24 1.87 -36.42
C VAL A 305 -9.06 0.43 -36.93
N GLY A 306 -9.89 0.04 -37.91
CA GLY A 306 -9.66 -1.17 -38.72
C GLY A 306 -8.86 -0.79 -39.95
N THR A 307 -7.88 -1.61 -40.36
CA THR A 307 -6.99 -1.29 -41.48
C THR A 307 -6.92 -2.41 -42.50
N GLY A 308 -6.55 -2.04 -43.74
CA GLY A 308 -6.29 -3.01 -44.80
C GLY A 308 -7.52 -3.86 -45.17
N ILE A 309 -8.72 -3.28 -45.11
CA ILE A 309 -9.97 -4.02 -45.32
C ILE A 309 -10.11 -4.38 -46.80
N ARG A 310 -10.28 -5.66 -47.08
CA ARG A 310 -10.42 -6.23 -48.42
C ARG A 310 -11.75 -6.95 -48.50
N VAL A 311 -12.57 -6.60 -49.49
CA VAL A 311 -13.91 -7.19 -49.70
C VAL A 311 -13.95 -7.85 -51.07
N VAL A 312 -14.41 -9.10 -51.07
CA VAL A 312 -14.60 -9.91 -52.27
C VAL A 312 -16.01 -10.47 -52.26
N CYS A 313 -16.72 -10.34 -53.38
CA CYS A 313 -18.04 -10.93 -53.56
C CYS A 313 -18.00 -12.01 -54.63
N THR A 314 -18.83 -13.04 -54.47
CA THR A 314 -19.04 -14.07 -55.49
C THR A 314 -20.49 -13.99 -55.97
N VAL A 315 -20.66 -13.64 -57.24
CA VAL A 315 -21.96 -13.59 -57.92
C VAL A 315 -22.38 -15.02 -58.28
N PRO A 316 -23.58 -15.47 -57.87
CA PRO A 316 -24.05 -16.82 -58.18
C PRO A 316 -24.27 -17.05 -59.68
N ASP A 317 -24.39 -18.31 -60.09
CA ASP A 317 -24.46 -18.67 -61.51
C ASP A 317 -25.76 -18.25 -62.21
N SER A 318 -26.81 -18.04 -61.41
CA SER A 318 -28.13 -17.53 -61.78
C SER A 318 -28.20 -16.02 -61.94
N GLN A 319 -27.12 -15.28 -61.69
CA GLN A 319 -27.07 -13.81 -61.79
C GLN A 319 -25.88 -13.32 -62.62
N GLU A 320 -26.03 -12.19 -63.30
CA GLU A 320 -24.96 -11.51 -64.04
C GLU A 320 -24.64 -10.15 -63.41
N PHE A 321 -23.36 -9.81 -63.24
CA PHE A 321 -22.96 -8.50 -62.73
C PHE A 321 -23.32 -7.38 -63.71
N VAL A 322 -23.97 -6.32 -63.21
CA VAL A 322 -24.34 -5.13 -64.00
C VAL A 322 -23.47 -3.94 -63.63
N PHE A 323 -23.39 -3.62 -62.34
CA PHE A 323 -22.71 -2.43 -61.86
C PHE A 323 -22.34 -2.54 -60.38
N GLY A 324 -21.27 -1.84 -59.96
CA GLY A 324 -20.85 -1.77 -58.57
C GLY A 324 -20.34 -0.38 -58.22
N SER A 325 -20.72 0.13 -57.05
CA SER A 325 -20.24 1.40 -56.49
C SER A 325 -20.14 1.33 -54.97
N GLY A 326 -19.47 2.29 -54.34
CA GLY A 326 -19.38 2.35 -52.89
C GLY A 326 -18.20 3.16 -52.38
N THR A 327 -17.84 2.92 -51.12
CA THR A 327 -16.72 3.57 -50.41
C THR A 327 -15.40 3.45 -51.17
N THR A 328 -15.17 2.33 -51.85
CA THR A 328 -14.04 2.14 -52.75
C THR A 328 -14.51 1.60 -54.11
N PRO A 329 -13.75 1.82 -55.20
CA PRO A 329 -14.12 1.31 -56.51
C PRO A 329 -14.30 -0.21 -56.53
N VAL A 330 -15.29 -0.68 -57.29
CA VAL A 330 -15.60 -2.10 -57.49
C VAL A 330 -15.10 -2.54 -58.87
N SER A 331 -14.36 -3.64 -58.91
CA SER A 331 -13.90 -4.28 -60.15
C SER A 331 -14.51 -5.67 -60.28
N ALA A 332 -14.80 -6.10 -61.51
CA ALA A 332 -15.40 -7.40 -61.78
C ALA A 332 -14.51 -8.20 -62.72
N GLN A 333 -14.25 -9.46 -62.36
CA GLN A 333 -13.57 -10.43 -63.22
C GLN A 333 -14.32 -11.76 -63.17
N GLY A 334 -15.04 -12.07 -64.24
CA GLY A 334 -15.97 -13.20 -64.24
C GLY A 334 -17.07 -13.02 -63.19
N ARG A 335 -17.19 -13.96 -62.25
CA ARG A 335 -18.18 -13.92 -61.15
C ARG A 335 -17.62 -13.36 -59.83
N THR A 336 -16.37 -12.96 -59.82
CA THR A 336 -15.71 -12.42 -58.63
C THR A 336 -15.67 -10.90 -58.72
N LEU A 337 -16.26 -10.24 -57.72
CA LEU A 337 -16.18 -8.79 -57.57
C LEU A 337 -15.15 -8.48 -56.48
N THR A 338 -14.24 -7.55 -56.75
CA THR A 338 -13.22 -7.11 -55.79
C THR A 338 -13.35 -5.61 -55.59
N MET A 339 -13.57 -5.22 -54.35
CA MET A 339 -13.51 -3.83 -53.90
C MET A 339 -12.04 -3.46 -53.71
N GLN A 340 -11.64 -2.25 -54.14
CA GLN A 340 -10.31 -1.77 -53.79
C GLN A 340 -10.13 -1.70 -52.27
N VAL A 341 -8.91 -1.92 -51.81
CA VAL A 341 -8.56 -1.95 -50.39
C VAL A 341 -8.99 -0.65 -49.72
N LEU A 342 -9.77 -0.76 -48.65
CA LEU A 342 -10.08 0.36 -47.77
C LEU A 342 -8.95 0.44 -46.72
N PRO A 343 -8.07 1.46 -46.79
CA PRO A 343 -6.87 1.49 -45.95
C PRO A 343 -7.17 1.63 -44.47
N ALA A 344 -8.22 2.37 -44.11
CA ALA A 344 -8.62 2.63 -42.73
C ALA A 344 -10.14 2.81 -42.63
N LEU A 345 -10.72 2.33 -41.52
CA LEU A 345 -12.09 2.56 -41.11
C LEU A 345 -12.11 2.90 -39.62
N GLU A 346 -12.38 4.16 -39.29
CA GLU A 346 -12.41 4.66 -37.91
C GLU A 346 -13.38 3.89 -37.01
N GLY A 347 -13.13 3.90 -35.70
CA GLY A 347 -14.06 3.33 -34.72
C GLY A 347 -15.46 3.91 -34.89
N LYS A 348 -16.49 3.07 -34.85
CA LYS A 348 -17.90 3.39 -35.06
C LYS A 348 -18.30 3.83 -36.48
N ALA A 349 -17.37 3.87 -37.44
CA ALA A 349 -17.68 4.20 -38.83
C ALA A 349 -18.19 2.98 -39.64
N THR A 350 -18.90 3.27 -40.73
CA THR A 350 -19.43 2.27 -41.67
C THR A 350 -18.99 2.59 -43.09
N ALA A 351 -18.50 1.59 -43.81
CA ALA A 351 -18.26 1.61 -45.25
C ALA A 351 -19.38 0.85 -45.97
N THR A 352 -19.84 1.35 -47.11
CA THR A 352 -21.00 0.79 -47.82
C THR A 352 -20.72 0.67 -49.32
N TRP A 353 -21.13 -0.46 -49.90
CA TRP A 353 -21.12 -0.71 -51.34
C TRP A 353 -22.50 -1.14 -51.82
N ARG A 354 -22.80 -0.83 -53.08
CA ARG A 354 -23.96 -1.31 -53.82
C ARG A 354 -23.50 -2.14 -54.99
N VAL A 355 -24.05 -3.34 -55.11
CA VAL A 355 -23.81 -4.26 -56.22
C VAL A 355 -25.13 -4.54 -56.90
N LEU A 356 -25.21 -4.27 -58.20
CA LEU A 356 -26.35 -4.56 -59.05
C LEU A 356 -26.02 -5.79 -59.88
N THR A 357 -26.90 -6.77 -59.84
CA THR A 357 -26.86 -7.95 -60.71
C THR A 357 -28.17 -8.10 -61.46
N LYS A 358 -28.20 -8.87 -62.55
CA LYS A 358 -29.40 -9.20 -63.30
C LYS A 358 -29.75 -10.67 -63.10
N ALA A 359 -31.00 -10.96 -62.75
CA ALA A 359 -31.49 -12.34 -62.63
C ALA A 359 -31.57 -13.01 -64.02
N LEU A 360 -30.97 -14.19 -64.16
CA LEU A 360 -30.89 -14.92 -65.44
C LEU A 360 -31.86 -16.10 -65.51
N ARG A 361 -32.12 -16.75 -64.37
CA ARG A 361 -33.01 -17.92 -64.25
C ARG A 361 -33.59 -18.00 -62.83
N PRO A 362 -34.72 -18.71 -62.65
CA PRO A 362 -35.25 -18.97 -61.31
C PRO A 362 -34.22 -19.73 -60.47
N ASP A 363 -34.07 -19.34 -59.20
CA ASP A 363 -33.07 -19.89 -58.28
C ASP A 363 -33.35 -19.52 -56.82
N ASP A 364 -32.80 -20.29 -55.90
CA ASP A 364 -32.62 -19.88 -54.50
C ASP A 364 -31.18 -19.35 -54.34
N SER A 365 -30.97 -18.12 -54.81
CA SER A 365 -29.66 -17.54 -55.05
C SER A 365 -28.92 -17.26 -53.73
N ARG A 366 -27.60 -17.48 -53.70
CA ARG A 366 -26.72 -17.15 -52.56
C ARG A 366 -25.61 -16.21 -53.03
N PHE A 367 -25.76 -14.93 -52.72
CA PHE A 367 -24.74 -13.94 -52.98
C PHE A 367 -23.76 -13.91 -51.81
N ARG A 368 -22.51 -14.31 -52.05
CA ARG A 368 -21.50 -14.42 -50.99
C ARG A 368 -20.64 -13.18 -50.91
N VAL A 369 -20.44 -12.68 -49.71
CA VAL A 369 -19.44 -11.67 -49.37
C VAL A 369 -18.42 -12.26 -48.41
N GLU A 370 -17.15 -12.08 -48.73
CA GLU A 370 -16.03 -12.37 -47.85
C GLU A 370 -15.24 -11.08 -47.63
N TYR A 371 -14.85 -10.80 -46.38
CA TYR A 371 -13.90 -9.74 -46.10
C TYR A 371 -12.77 -10.17 -45.16
N SER A 372 -11.63 -9.51 -45.28
CA SER A 372 -10.46 -9.64 -44.40
C SER A 372 -9.94 -8.26 -44.00
N SER A 373 -9.18 -8.19 -42.91
CA SER A 373 -8.49 -6.98 -42.46
C SER A 373 -7.18 -7.36 -41.74
N ASP A 374 -6.32 -6.39 -41.46
CA ASP A 374 -5.05 -6.63 -40.76
C ASP A 374 -5.25 -7.10 -39.30
N GLN A 375 -6.46 -6.94 -38.74
CA GLN A 375 -6.80 -7.23 -37.35
C GLN A 375 -7.33 -8.66 -37.13
N PHE A 376 -7.70 -9.38 -38.20
CA PHE A 376 -8.30 -10.71 -38.11
C PHE A 376 -7.48 -11.71 -38.93
N GLU A 377 -7.09 -12.83 -38.30
CA GLU A 377 -6.30 -13.88 -38.96
C GLU A 377 -7.07 -14.62 -40.06
N LYS A 378 -8.41 -14.69 -39.92
CA LYS A 378 -9.28 -15.43 -40.82
C LYS A 378 -10.29 -14.48 -41.45
N PRO A 379 -10.60 -14.68 -42.75
CA PRO A 379 -11.66 -13.92 -43.39
C PRO A 379 -13.01 -14.26 -42.76
N ILE A 380 -13.89 -13.27 -42.75
CA ILE A 380 -15.28 -13.38 -42.30
C ILE A 380 -16.17 -13.44 -43.54
N ARG A 381 -17.21 -14.26 -43.48
CA ARG A 381 -18.10 -14.57 -44.61
C ARG A 381 -19.55 -14.36 -44.23
N GLU A 382 -20.33 -13.86 -45.18
CA GLU A 382 -21.77 -13.73 -45.09
C GLU A 382 -22.38 -14.08 -46.45
N ASP A 383 -23.48 -14.83 -46.44
CA ASP A 383 -24.25 -15.20 -47.63
C ASP A 383 -25.62 -14.54 -47.53
N GLU A 384 -25.98 -13.73 -48.53
CA GLU A 384 -27.33 -13.19 -48.66
C GLU A 384 -28.17 -14.08 -49.59
N ALA A 385 -29.37 -14.40 -49.14
CA ALA A 385 -30.31 -15.25 -49.86
C ALA A 385 -31.34 -14.39 -50.60
N THR A 386 -31.52 -14.64 -51.90
CA THR A 386 -32.54 -13.96 -52.70
C THR A 386 -33.29 -14.97 -53.56
N ARG A 387 -34.62 -14.91 -53.54
CA ARG A 387 -35.51 -15.76 -54.36
C ARG A 387 -35.69 -15.16 -55.75
N LEU A 388 -35.23 -15.89 -56.77
CA LEU A 388 -35.44 -15.54 -58.17
C LEU A 388 -36.56 -16.40 -58.77
N TYR A 389 -37.51 -15.79 -59.49
CA TYR A 389 -38.69 -16.48 -60.04
C TYR A 389 -39.02 -16.17 -61.50
#